data_AF-A0A1G4WX49-F1
#
_entry.id   AF-A0A1G4WX49-F1
#
_cell.length_a   1.000
_cell.length_b   1.000
_cell.length_c   1.000
_cell.angle_alpha   90.00
_cell.angle_beta   90.00
_cell.angle_gamma   90.00
#
_symmetry.space_group_name_H-M   'P 1'
#
loop_
_entity.id
_entity.type
_entity.pdbx_description
1 polymer ?
#
loop_
_entity_poly.entity_id
_entity_poly.type
_entity_poly.pdbx_seq_one_letter_code
_entity_poly.pdbx_strand_id
1 'polypeptide(L)'
;MDSFDVDEQEGRDVWRALLKTIESKIVLTDSGQGMLADALPDYLWARTDGRIGSLMTLINRGCSLAIRTGEEVLTQGLLDTIPVDVAAEETRLGNAAAIRSGQKKARTR
;
A
#
# COMPACT_ATOMS: atom_id res chain seq x y z
N MET A 1 -5.87 15.11 8.45
CA MET A 1 -6.30 14.21 7.36
C MET A 1 -6.23 12.83 7.95
N ASP A 2 -7.40 12.21 8.08
CA ASP A 2 -7.61 11.05 8.94
C ASP A 2 -7.04 9.78 8.31
N SER A 3 -6.57 8.87 9.15
CA SER A 3 -6.04 7.56 8.74
C SER A 3 -7.19 6.57 8.56
N PHE A 4 -7.09 5.68 7.58
CA PHE A 4 -7.96 4.51 7.51
C PHE A 4 -7.58 3.53 8.61
N ASP A 5 -8.48 3.34 9.58
CA ASP A 5 -8.34 2.31 10.59
C ASP A 5 -8.60 0.91 9.98
N VAL A 6 -7.82 -0.08 10.38
CA VAL A 6 -7.92 -1.49 9.94
C VAL A 6 -8.07 -2.45 11.12
N ASP A 7 -8.20 -1.93 12.34
CA ASP A 7 -8.41 -2.72 13.54
C ASP A 7 -9.75 -3.48 13.44
N GLU A 8 -10.77 -2.83 12.88
CA GLU A 8 -12.09 -3.40 12.62
C GLU A 8 -12.29 -3.89 11.18
N GLN A 9 -13.24 -4.83 11.02
CA GLN A 9 -13.55 -5.44 9.73
C GLN A 9 -14.06 -4.43 8.70
N GLU A 10 -14.93 -3.51 9.12
CA GLU A 10 -15.45 -2.45 8.26
C GLU A 10 -14.32 -1.54 7.73
N GLY A 11 -13.36 -1.20 8.58
CA GLY A 11 -12.17 -0.43 8.20
C GLY A 11 -11.30 -1.14 7.15
N ARG A 12 -11.10 -2.46 7.30
CA ARG A 12 -10.42 -3.29 6.28
C ARG A 12 -11.15 -3.31 4.95
N ASP A 13 -12.47 -3.38 4.97
CA ASP A 13 -13.29 -3.42 3.75
C ASP A 13 -13.24 -2.07 3.00
N VAL A 14 -13.28 -0.96 3.74
CA VAL A 14 -13.08 0.39 3.18
C VAL A 14 -11.68 0.54 2.58
N TRP A 15 -10.64 0.11 3.31
CA TRP A 15 -9.27 0.13 2.82
C TRP A 15 -9.10 -0.68 1.53
N ARG A 16 -9.63 -1.90 1.50
CA ARG A 16 -9.63 -2.77 0.32
C ARG A 16 -10.38 -2.15 -0.86
N ALA A 17 -11.53 -1.52 -0.62
CA ALA A 17 -12.29 -0.83 -1.66
C ALA A 17 -11.53 0.36 -2.26
N LEU A 18 -10.81 1.12 -1.42
CA LEU A 18 -9.91 2.17 -1.88
C LEU A 18 -8.80 1.60 -2.77
N LEU A 19 -8.13 0.52 -2.33
CA LEU A 19 -7.06 -0.10 -3.12
C LEU A 19 -7.56 -0.62 -4.47
N LYS A 20 -8.75 -1.22 -4.53
CA LYS A 20 -9.39 -1.61 -5.81
C LYS A 20 -9.65 -0.42 -6.72
N THR A 21 -10.07 0.71 -6.14
CA THR A 21 -10.35 1.94 -6.89
C THR A 21 -9.07 2.58 -7.44
N ILE A 22 -7.96 2.47 -6.71
CA ILE A 22 -6.65 2.93 -7.18
C ILE A 22 -6.11 1.99 -8.26
N GLU A 23 -6.17 0.68 -8.01
CA GLU A 23 -5.72 -0.37 -8.92
C GLU A 23 -6.38 -0.26 -10.30
N SER A 24 -7.68 0.02 -10.37
CA SER A 24 -8.40 0.17 -11.65
C SER A 24 -7.97 1.38 -12.49
N LYS A 25 -7.19 2.30 -11.91
CA LYS A 25 -6.66 3.49 -12.59
C LYS A 25 -5.19 3.34 -12.98
N ILE A 26 -4.54 2.24 -12.60
CA ILE A 26 -3.16 1.98 -12.96
C ILE A 26 -3.10 1.45 -14.39
N VAL A 27 -2.16 1.98 -15.17
CA VAL A 27 -1.99 1.69 -16.61
C VAL A 27 -0.67 0.97 -16.92
N LEU A 28 -0.14 0.22 -15.95
CA LEU A 28 1.07 -0.57 -16.17
C LEU A 28 0.73 -1.84 -16.94
N THR A 29 1.62 -2.22 -17.85
CA THR A 29 1.37 -3.32 -18.81
C THR A 29 1.14 -4.67 -18.13
N ASP A 30 1.88 -4.94 -17.06
CA ASP A 30 1.80 -6.19 -16.30
C ASP A 30 0.97 -6.03 -15.01
N SER A 31 0.16 -4.96 -14.93
CA SER A 31 -0.81 -4.82 -13.84
C SER A 31 -1.96 -5.83 -13.97
N GLY A 32 -2.44 -6.30 -12.83
CA GLY A 32 -3.51 -7.29 -12.77
C GLY A 32 -4.44 -7.06 -11.58
N GLN A 33 -5.63 -7.64 -11.66
CA GLN A 33 -6.60 -7.62 -10.57
C GLN A 33 -5.97 -8.21 -9.29
N GLY A 34 -6.08 -7.48 -8.19
CA GLY A 34 -5.56 -7.89 -6.89
C GLY A 34 -4.10 -7.51 -6.62
N MET A 35 -3.38 -6.90 -7.57
CA MET A 35 -2.01 -6.43 -7.39
C MET A 35 -1.85 -5.56 -6.13
N LEU A 36 -2.78 -4.64 -5.89
CA LEU A 36 -2.80 -3.82 -4.68
C LEU A 36 -3.72 -4.44 -3.63
N ALA A 37 -4.96 -4.73 -4.01
CA ALA A 37 -6.03 -5.04 -3.06
C ALA A 37 -5.86 -6.41 -2.38
N ASP A 38 -5.22 -7.38 -3.05
CA ASP A 38 -5.03 -8.75 -2.54
C ASP A 38 -3.60 -9.04 -2.09
N ALA A 39 -2.62 -8.59 -2.88
CA ALA A 39 -1.22 -8.90 -2.64
C ALA A 39 -0.55 -7.93 -1.65
N LEU A 40 -0.91 -6.65 -1.67
CA LEU A 40 -0.22 -5.59 -0.91
C LEU A 40 -1.04 -4.83 0.16
N PRO A 41 -2.24 -5.24 0.60
CA PRO A 41 -3.06 -4.38 1.48
C PRO A 41 -2.41 -4.12 2.85
N ASP A 42 -1.77 -5.13 3.46
CA ASP A 42 -1.04 -4.99 4.73
C ASP A 42 0.20 -4.12 4.57
N TYR A 43 0.95 -4.35 3.49
CA TYR A 43 2.17 -3.62 3.18
C TYR A 43 1.87 -2.13 3.00
N LEU A 44 0.92 -1.79 2.14
CA LEU A 44 0.56 -0.42 1.83
C LEU A 44 0.02 0.32 3.06
N TRP A 45 -0.76 -0.36 3.90
CA TRP A 45 -1.24 0.23 5.15
C TRP A 45 -0.06 0.54 6.08
N ALA A 46 0.83 -0.43 6.32
CA ALA A 46 2.00 -0.24 7.18
C ALA A 46 2.94 0.87 6.68
N ARG A 47 3.12 0.99 5.36
CA ARG A 47 3.98 2.02 4.73
C ARG A 47 3.37 3.42 4.76
N THR A 48 2.07 3.54 4.97
CA THR A 48 1.37 4.83 4.85
C THR A 48 0.69 5.25 6.14
N ASP A 49 0.67 4.36 7.13
CA ASP A 49 -0.11 4.50 8.35
C ASP A 49 -1.58 4.81 8.03
N GLY A 50 -2.11 4.16 6.98
CA GLY A 50 -3.47 4.38 6.47
C GLY A 50 -3.72 5.78 5.88
N ARG A 51 -2.69 6.61 5.66
CA ARG A 51 -2.86 7.98 5.14
C ARG A 51 -2.96 7.99 3.62
N ILE A 52 -4.10 8.47 3.10
CA ILE A 52 -4.36 8.52 1.65
C ILE A 52 -3.31 9.34 0.88
N GLY A 53 -2.84 10.46 1.44
CA GLY A 53 -1.81 11.29 0.79
C GLY A 53 -0.51 10.53 0.60
N SER A 54 -0.02 9.88 1.66
CA SER A 54 1.19 9.05 1.62
C SER A 54 1.04 7.84 0.70
N LEU A 55 -0.17 7.25 0.63
CA LEU A 55 -0.51 6.17 -0.30
C LEU A 55 -0.42 6.64 -1.75
N MET A 56 -1.10 7.73 -2.11
CA MET A 56 -1.06 8.24 -3.48
C MET A 56 0.36 8.65 -3.89
N THR A 57 1.15 9.24 -2.99
CA THR A 57 2.57 9.52 -3.25
C THR A 57 3.36 8.25 -3.52
N LEU A 58 3.19 7.20 -2.71
CA LEU A 58 3.87 5.91 -2.93
C LEU A 58 3.47 5.29 -4.27
N ILE A 59 2.17 5.19 -4.57
CA ILE A 59 1.67 4.55 -5.79
C ILE A 59 2.15 5.31 -7.03
N ASN A 60 2.07 6.64 -7.04
CA ASN A 60 2.52 7.44 -8.20
C ASN A 60 4.02 7.32 -8.44
N ARG A 61 4.84 7.32 -7.38
CA ARG A 61 6.29 7.07 -7.48
C ARG A 61 6.57 5.64 -7.93
N GLY A 62 5.81 4.68 -7.41
CA GLY A 62 5.84 3.26 -7.79
C GLY A 62 5.63 3.08 -9.27
N CYS A 63 4.52 3.60 -9.82
CA CYS A 63 4.23 3.51 -11.25
C CYS A 63 5.33 4.16 -12.09
N SER A 64 5.81 5.34 -11.68
CA SER A 64 6.90 6.04 -12.38
C SER A 64 8.20 5.23 -12.40
N LEU A 65 8.51 4.49 -11.34
CA LEU A 65 9.68 3.62 -11.27
C LEU A 65 9.47 2.35 -12.10
N ALA A 66 8.32 1.68 -11.98
CA ALA A 66 7.97 0.48 -12.75
C ALA A 66 8.07 0.70 -14.26
N ILE A 67 7.60 1.85 -14.74
CA ILE A 67 7.73 2.24 -16.16
C ILE A 67 9.20 2.45 -16.55
N ARG A 68 9.97 3.13 -15.70
CA ARG A 68 11.39 3.43 -15.98
C ARG A 68 12.28 2.19 -15.96
N THR A 69 11.97 1.20 -15.12
CA THR A 69 12.71 -0.05 -15.03
C THR A 69 12.20 -1.11 -16.00
N GLY A 70 11.02 -0.91 -16.59
CA GLY A 70 10.33 -1.89 -17.42
C GLY A 70 9.71 -3.04 -16.63
N GLU A 71 9.62 -2.93 -15.30
CA GLU A 71 8.96 -3.93 -14.45
C GLU A 71 7.45 -3.95 -14.68
N GLU A 72 6.84 -2.80 -15.01
CA GLU A 72 5.42 -2.68 -15.41
C GLU A 72 4.41 -3.34 -14.42
N VAL A 73 4.83 -3.57 -13.17
CA VAL A 73 4.00 -4.09 -12.07
C VAL A 73 4.44 -3.45 -10.75
N LEU A 74 3.52 -3.30 -9.80
CA LEU A 74 3.86 -2.84 -8.45
C LEU A 74 4.06 -4.04 -7.53
N THR A 75 5.30 -4.23 -7.09
CA THR A 75 5.69 -5.26 -6.13
C THR A 75 6.14 -4.63 -4.82
N GLN A 76 6.10 -5.40 -3.72
CA GLN A 76 6.68 -4.94 -2.46
C GLN A 76 8.16 -4.55 -2.64
N GLY A 77 8.94 -5.35 -3.37
CA GLY A 77 10.36 -5.09 -3.61
C GLY A 77 10.61 -3.77 -4.34
N LEU A 78 9.83 -3.47 -5.39
CA LEU A 78 9.89 -2.20 -6.08
C LEU A 78 9.56 -1.03 -5.13
N LEU A 79 8.47 -1.15 -4.37
CA LEU A 79 8.00 -0.08 -3.48
C LEU A 79 8.93 0.16 -2.28
N ASP A 80 9.67 -0.85 -1.83
CA ASP A 80 10.68 -0.73 -0.76
C ASP A 80 11.86 0.17 -1.17
N THR A 81 12.09 0.36 -2.46
CA THR A 81 13.11 1.30 -2.96
C THR A 81 12.68 2.76 -2.90
N ILE A 82 11.40 3.03 -2.59
CA ILE A 82 10.78 4.35 -2.71
C ILE A 82 10.56 5.00 -1.34
N PRO A 83 11.33 6.06 -1.01
CA PRO A 83 11.04 6.85 0.17
C PRO A 83 9.73 7.62 -0.02
N VAL A 84 8.91 7.73 1.03
CA VAL A 84 7.69 8.58 1.06
C VAL A 84 8.00 9.92 1.70
N ASP A 85 8.47 9.86 2.95
CA ASP A 85 8.68 10.97 3.89
C ASP A 85 9.38 10.40 5.15
N VAL A 86 10.16 11.23 5.85
CA VAL A 86 10.85 10.89 7.11
C VAL A 86 9.87 10.40 8.17
N ALA A 87 8.72 11.06 8.35
CA ALA A 87 7.76 10.71 9.41
C ALA A 87 7.09 9.33 9.18
N ALA A 88 6.88 8.94 7.92
CA ALA A 88 6.34 7.62 7.57
C ALA A 88 7.43 6.52 7.63
N GLU A 89 8.70 6.89 7.42
CA GLU A 89 9.82 5.95 7.51
C GLU A 89 10.18 5.64 8.96
N GLU A 90 10.09 6.61 9.87
CA GLU A 90 10.33 6.43 11.31
C GLU A 90 9.38 5.41 11.95
N THR A 91 8.11 5.38 11.53
CA THR A 91 7.10 4.46 12.07
C THR A 91 7.03 3.13 11.32
N ARG A 92 7.67 3.01 10.14
CA ARG A 92 7.59 1.83 9.27
C ARG A 92 7.95 0.53 9.97
N LEU A 93 9.04 0.51 10.74
CA LEU A 93 9.51 -0.70 11.42
C LEU A 93 8.54 -1.15 12.51
N GLY A 94 7.95 -0.21 13.25
CA GLY A 94 6.94 -0.48 14.28
C GLY A 94 5.65 -1.03 13.66
N ASN A 95 5.18 -0.40 12.58
CA ASN A 95 3.99 -0.85 11.86
C ASN A 95 4.19 -2.24 11.24
N ALA A 96 5.35 -2.49 10.62
CA ALA A 96 5.67 -3.80 10.05
C ALA A 96 5.79 -4.89 11.13
N ALA A 97 6.29 -4.54 12.32
CA ALA A 97 6.31 -5.46 13.46
C ALA A 97 4.89 -5.78 13.95
N ALA A 98 3.98 -4.80 14.01
CA ALA A 98 2.59 -4.99 14.42
C ALA A 98 1.78 -5.87 13.45
N ILE A 99 2.03 -5.76 12.14
CA ILE A 99 1.45 -6.67 11.15
C ILE A 99 2.00 -8.10 11.33
N ARG A 100 3.33 -8.25 11.47
CA ARG A 100 3.97 -9.58 11.64
C ARG A 100 3.57 -10.27 12.94
N SER A 101 3.36 -9.52 14.02
CA SER A 101 2.90 -10.05 15.31
C SER A 101 1.39 -10.35 15.33
N GLY A 102 0.66 -9.97 14.27
CA GLY A 102 -0.79 -10.13 14.18
C GLY A 102 -1.60 -9.12 15.01
N GLN A 103 -0.94 -8.12 15.59
CA GLN A 103 -1.61 -7.04 16.33
C GLN A 103 -2.40 -6.11 15.41
N LYS A 104 -1.99 -6.01 14.14
CA LYS A 104 -2.72 -5.31 13.07
C LYS A 104 -2.85 -6.19 11.85
N LYS A 105 -3.94 -6.03 11.10
CA LYS A 105 -4.17 -6.75 9.83
C LYS A 105 -5.06 -5.90 8.93
N ALA A 106 -4.60 -5.60 7.72
CA ALA A 106 -5.37 -4.91 6.69
C ALA A 106 -5.98 -5.88 5.66
N ARG A 107 -5.47 -7.12 5.56
CA ARG A 107 -6.04 -8.17 4.72
C ARG A 107 -7.43 -8.59 5.19
N THR A 108 -8.43 -8.39 4.32
CA THR A 108 -9.74 -9.04 4.41
C THR A 108 -9.60 -10.53 4.11
N ARG A 109 -10.25 -11.38 4.92
CA ARG A 109 -10.26 -12.83 4.73
C ARG A 109 -11.12 -13.25 3.55
#